data_AF-A0A369AU15-F1
#
_entry.id   AF-A0A369AU15-F1
#
_cell.length_a   1.000
_cell.length_b   1.000
_cell.length_c   1.000
_cell.angle_alpha   90.00
_cell.angle_beta   90.00
_cell.angle_gamma   90.00
#
_symmetry.space_group_name_H-M   'P 1'
#
loop_
_entity.id
_entity.type
_entity.pdbx_description
1 polymer ?
#
loop_
_entity_poly.entity_id
_entity_poly.type
_entity_poly.pdbx_seq_one_letter_code
_entity_poly.pdbx_strand_id
1 'polypeptide(L)' 'MQALSKKYGKSIAQICIRWSLQRGYLPLPKSVTPARIKENTEVFDFELEVEDVRLIADLKGCVGYSPDPDTIIW' A
#
# COMPACT_ATOMS: atom_id res chain seq x y z
N MET A 1 -1.09 -4.78 9.93
CA MET A 1 -2.01 -4.59 8.78
C MET A 1 -3.48 -4.94 9.08
N GLN A 2 -3.84 -6.13 9.56
CA GLN A 2 -5.27 -6.44 9.82
C GLN A 2 -5.94 -5.49 10.84
N ALA A 3 -5.23 -5.07 11.89
CA ALA A 3 -5.74 -4.09 12.85
C ALA A 3 -6.06 -2.74 12.19
N LEU A 4 -5.21 -2.25 11.28
CA LEU A 4 -5.45 -1.03 10.51
C LEU A 4 -6.66 -1.17 9.58
N SER A 5 -6.78 -2.32 8.91
CA SER A 5 -7.95 -2.62 8.07
C SER A 5 -9.26 -2.52 8.85
N LYS A 6 -9.29 -3.06 10.08
CA LYS A 6 -10.43 -2.92 10.98
C LYS A 6 -10.64 -1.48 11.47
N LYS A 7 -9.55 -0.76 11.83
CA LYS A 7 -9.60 0.64 12.31
C LYS A 7 -10.25 1.57 11.29
N TYR A 8 -9.84 1.47 10.02
CA TYR A 8 -10.31 2.35 8.95
C TYR A 8 -11.53 1.79 8.19
N GLY A 9 -11.91 0.52 8.41
CA GLY A 9 -12.96 -0.13 7.64
C GLY A 9 -12.62 -0.28 6.15
N LYS A 10 -11.33 -0.33 5.81
CA LYS A 10 -10.80 -0.38 4.44
C LYS A 10 -10.00 -1.64 4.22
N SER A 11 -9.90 -2.08 2.96
CA SER A 11 -9.08 -3.23 2.61
C SER A 11 -7.58 -2.92 2.84
N ILE A 12 -6.79 -3.96 3.07
CA ILE A 12 -5.33 -3.79 3.24
C ILE A 12 -4.71 -3.14 1.99
N ALA A 13 -5.22 -3.45 0.80
CA ALA A 13 -4.77 -2.85 -0.45
C ALA A 13 -5.03 -1.33 -0.47
N GLN A 14 -6.24 -0.90 -0.09
CA GLN A 14 -6.60 0.51 0.03
C GLN A 14 -5.68 1.26 1.02
N ILE A 15 -5.37 0.65 2.16
CA ILE A 15 -4.45 1.22 3.15
C ILE A 15 -3.04 1.40 2.56
N CYS A 16 -2.52 0.39 1.86
CA CYS A 16 -1.21 0.49 1.21
C CYS A 16 -1.17 1.59 0.13
N ILE A 17 -2.24 1.71 -0.67
CA ILE A 17 -2.35 2.75 -1.70
C ILE A 17 -2.40 4.13 -1.05
N ARG A 18 -3.24 4.32 -0.02
CA ARG A 18 -3.35 5.60 0.71
C ARG A 18 -2.03 5.99 1.37
N TRP A 19 -1.33 5.02 1.95
CA TRP A 19 -0.01 5.25 2.55
C TRP A 19 0.99 5.77 1.53
N SER A 20 1.07 5.15 0.33
CA SER A 20 1.95 5.61 -0.74
C SER A 20 1.63 7.05 -1.16
N LEU A 21 0.33 7.38 -1.32
CA LEU A 21 -0.10 8.73 -1.69
C LEU A 21 0.30 9.77 -0.63
N GLN A 22 0.08 9.49 0.66
CA GLN A 22 0.48 10.40 1.75
C GLN A 22 2.00 10.59 1.85
N ARG A 23 2.78 9.60 1.42
CA ARG A 23 4.24 9.69 1.33
C ARG A 23 4.73 10.44 0.09
N GLY A 24 3.83 10.87 -0.79
CA GLY A 24 4.17 11.53 -2.05
C GLY A 24 4.61 10.56 -3.16
N TYR A 25 4.39 9.26 -2.98
CA TYR A 25 4.67 8.26 -4.01
C TYR A 25 3.43 8.03 -4.87
N LEU A 26 3.62 7.84 -6.18
CA LEU A 26 2.54 7.48 -7.10
C LEU A 26 2.36 5.95 -7.10
N PRO A 27 1.29 5.38 -6.48
CA PRO A 27 1.09 3.94 -6.47
C PRO A 27 0.59 3.45 -7.83
N LEU A 28 1.13 2.32 -8.30
CA LEU A 28 0.69 1.62 -9.52
C LEU A 28 0.17 0.20 -9.18
N PRO A 29 -1.01 0.08 -8.55
CA PRO A 29 -1.54 -1.22 -8.13
C PRO A 29 -2.01 -2.04 -9.34
N LYS A 30 -1.31 -3.15 -9.62
CA LYS A 30 -1.70 -4.09 -10.68
C LYS A 30 -2.96 -4.86 -10.28
N SER A 31 -3.97 -4.87 -11.14
CA SER A 31 -5.14 -5.74 -11.04
C SER A 31 -5.73 -6.02 -12.42
N VAL A 32 -6.34 -7.20 -12.57
CA VAL A 32 -7.16 -7.57 -13.74
C VAL A 32 -8.63 -7.74 -13.38
N THR A 33 -8.96 -7.71 -12.08
CA THR A 33 -10.32 -7.90 -11.57
C THR A 33 -11.02 -6.55 -11.48
N PRO A 34 -12.13 -6.32 -12.22
CA PRO A 34 -12.81 -5.02 -12.25
C PRO A 34 -13.21 -4.50 -10.86
N ALA A 35 -13.70 -5.37 -9.98
CA ALA A 35 -14.08 -5.00 -8.61
C ALA A 35 -12.89 -4.46 -7.80
N ARG A 36 -11.71 -5.07 -7.92
CA ARG A 36 -10.48 -4.61 -7.27
C ARG A 36 -9.95 -3.32 -7.89
N ILE A 37 -10.06 -3.16 -9.21
CA ILE A 37 -9.67 -1.92 -9.89
C ILE A 37 -10.48 -0.76 -9.32
N LYS A 38 -11.80 -0.94 -9.19
CA LYS A 38 -12.68 0.06 -8.57
C LYS A 38 -12.32 0.29 -7.10
N GLU A 39 -12.23 -0.77 -6.29
CA GLU A 39 -11.90 -0.67 -4.86
C GLU A 39 -10.58 0.08 -4.62
N ASN A 40 -9.56 -0.16 -5.46
CA ASN A 40 -8.25 0.50 -5.38
C ASN A 40 -8.31 2.02 -5.62
N THR A 41 -9.36 2.53 -6.25
CA THR A 41 -9.56 3.98 -6.46
C THR A 41 -10.28 4.68 -5.29
N GLU A 42 -10.94 3.91 -4.41
CA GLU A 42 -11.73 4.40 -3.28
C GLU A 42 -10.83 4.67 -2.06
N VAL A 43 -9.81 5.52 -2.25
CA VAL A 43 -8.74 5.82 -1.27
C VAL A 43 -8.60 7.30 -0.93
N PHE A 44 -9.50 8.14 -1.44
CA PHE A 44 -9.47 9.59 -1.24
C PHE A 44 -10.47 10.06 -0.16
N ASP A 45 -11.31 9.16 0.34
CA ASP A 45 -12.34 9.41 1.35
C ASP A 45 -11.87 9.18 2.80
N PHE A 46 -10.60 8.81 2.99
CA PHE A 46 -9.99 8.64 4.31
C PHE A 46 -8.52 9.06 4.31
N GLU A 47 -7.98 9.23 5.51
CA GLU A 47 -6.58 9.58 5.74
C GLU A 47 -6.00 8.73 6.89
N LEU A 48 -4.73 8.34 6.76
CA LEU A 48 -4.00 7.63 7.80
C LEU A 48 -3.38 8.62 8.77
N GLU A 49 -3.53 8.36 10.06
CA GLU A 49 -2.83 9.07 11.12
C GLU A 49 -1.30 8.92 10.99
N VAL A 50 -0.55 9.90 11.50
CA VAL A 50 0.92 9.96 11.40
C VAL A 50 1.56 8.72 12.02
N GLU A 51 1.00 8.24 13.12
CA GLU A 51 1.42 7.05 13.85
C GLU A 51 1.27 5.79 12.99
N ASP A 52 0.16 5.66 12.28
CA ASP A 52 -0.10 4.51 11.40
C ASP A 52 0.79 4.55 10.15
N VAL A 53 1.05 5.75 9.63
CA VAL A 53 2.00 5.94 8.52
C VAL A 53 3.41 5.50 8.92
N ARG A 54 3.85 5.84 10.15
CA ARG A 54 5.13 5.38 10.69
C ARG A 54 5.15 3.87 10.91
N LEU A 55 4.07 3.31 11.47
CA LEU A 55 3.96 1.87 11.72
C LEU A 55 4.09 1.05 10.43
N ILE A 56 3.52 1.53 9.32
CA ILE A 56 3.69 0.87 8.01
C ILE A 56 5.12 1.01 7.49
N ALA A 57 5.77 2.16 7.72
CA ALA A 57 7.15 2.40 7.28
C ALA A 57 8.16 1.47 7.98
N ASP A 58 7.88 1.04 9.20
CA ASP A 58 8.74 0.14 9.98
C ASP A 58 8.56 -1.35 9.62
N LEU A 59 7.63 -1.68 8.72
CA LEU A 59 7.43 -3.07 8.27
C LEU A 59 8.63 -3.56 7.47
N LYS A 60 9.24 -4.67 7.92
CA LYS A 60 10.38 -5.30 7.25
C LYS A 60 9.94 -6.47 6.37
N GLY A 61 10.59 -6.56 5.20
CA GLY A 61 10.20 -7.40 4.06
C GLY A 61 9.99 -8.88 4.40
N CYS A 62 8.73 -9.31 4.35
CA CYS A 62 8.32 -10.69 4.55
C CYS A 62 8.26 -11.52 3.26
N VAL A 63 8.47 -10.90 2.09
CA VAL A 63 8.31 -11.52 0.76
C VAL A 63 9.53 -11.35 -0.16
N GLY A 64 10.67 -10.96 0.40
CA GLY A 64 11.90 -10.70 -0.35
C GLY A 64 11.94 -9.30 -0.98
N TYR A 65 13.11 -8.92 -1.46
CA TYR A 65 13.34 -7.65 -2.16
C TYR A 65 13.40 -7.90 -3.68
N SER A 66 13.08 -6.87 -4.45
CA SER A 66 13.42 -6.89 -5.88
C SER A 66 14.93 -7.10 -6.05
N PRO A 67 15.36 -7.82 -7.10
CA PRO A 67 16.77 -7.93 -7.42
C PRO A 67 17.41 -6.54 -7.54
N ASP A 68 18.68 -6.45 -7.12
CA ASP A 68 19.44 -5.21 -7.22
C ASP A 68 19.58 -4.80 -8.70
N PRO A 69 19.09 -3.60 -9.08
CA PRO A 69 19.13 -3.13 -10.47
C PRO A 69 20.55 -3.03 -11.05
N ASP A 70 21.58 -2.87 -10.22
CA ASP A 70 22.97 -2.75 -10.68
C ASP A 70 23.62 -4.11 -10.99
N THR A 71 23.04 -5.20 -10.49
CA THR A 71 23.61 -6.57 -10.62
C THR A 71 22.74 -7.52 -11.42
N ILE A 72 21.52 -7.12 -11.77
CA ILE A 72 20.61 -7.96 -12.55
C ILE A 72 21.09 -8.09 -14.00
N ILE A 73 21.24 -9.34 -14.44
CA ILE A 73 21.63 -9.74 -15.79
C ILE A 73 20.47 -10.57 -16.35
N TRP A 74 19.66 -9.96 -17.22
CA TRP A 74 18.53 -10.59 -17.91
C TRP A 74 19.01 -11.45 -19.08
#